data_AF-A0A9D3LVM9-F1
#
_entry.id   AF-A0A9D3LVM9-F1
#
_cell.length_a   1.000
_cell.length_b   1.000
_cell.length_c   1.000
_cell.angle_alpha   90.00
_cell.angle_beta   90.00
_cell.angle_gamma   90.00
#
_symmetry.space_group_name_H-M   'P 1'
#
loop_
_entity.id
_entity.type
_entity.pdbx_description
1 polymer ?
#
loop_
_entity_poly.entity_id
_entity_poly.type
_entity_poly.pdbx_seq_one_letter_code
_entity_poly.pdbx_strand_id
1 'polypeptide(L)'
;MSETLSKALLIFTLSSMFVAAGTVQQRRRLVGPGPCSGRVEVLHLGQWGTVCDDTWDLEHAQVVCHELGCGRAVAALNWAHFGKGDGAIWILEAQCRKSNKSLVDCIYTPPPPGHINCKHEEDAGVECVQGSTEGGSVVPRWLVALLVMLVLVMAVLGTSCLFYRRYKIHQLQSGRRECEANVYVDMTVQ
;
A
#
# COMPACT_ATOMS: atom_id res chain seq x y z
N MET A 1 -42.01 -16.87 -6.36
CA MET A 1 -40.92 -17.70 -5.78
C MET A 1 -39.55 -17.51 -6.44
N SER A 2 -39.35 -16.56 -7.36
CA SER A 2 -38.07 -16.39 -8.10
C SER A 2 -37.14 -15.30 -7.51
N GLU A 3 -37.70 -14.21 -7.00
CA GLU A 3 -36.95 -13.05 -6.48
C GLU A 3 -36.19 -13.31 -5.16
N THR A 4 -36.74 -14.17 -4.30
CA THR A 4 -36.19 -14.43 -2.95
C THR A 4 -34.98 -15.36 -3.00
N LEU A 5 -34.95 -16.30 -3.95
CA LEU A 5 -33.84 -17.23 -4.13
C LEU A 5 -32.61 -16.53 -4.74
N SER A 6 -32.82 -15.56 -5.63
CA SER A 6 -31.73 -14.77 -6.24
C SER A 6 -31.03 -13.86 -5.22
N LYS A 7 -31.80 -13.20 -4.32
CA LYS A 7 -31.24 -12.37 -3.24
C LYS A 7 -30.54 -13.22 -2.16
N ALA A 8 -31.09 -14.39 -1.83
CA ALA A 8 -30.45 -15.31 -0.89
C ALA A 8 -29.12 -15.85 -1.42
N LEU A 9 -29.04 -16.20 -2.71
CA LEU A 9 -27.82 -16.69 -3.35
C LEU A 9 -26.70 -15.64 -3.35
N LEU A 10 -27.03 -14.36 -3.54
CA LEU A 10 -26.08 -13.24 -3.45
C LEU A 10 -25.57 -12.99 -2.01
N ILE A 11 -26.41 -13.20 -0.99
CA ILE A 11 -25.98 -13.07 0.41
C ILE A 11 -25.04 -14.21 0.80
N PHE A 12 -25.32 -15.45 0.37
CA PHE A 12 -24.46 -16.61 0.63
C PHE A 12 -23.08 -16.51 -0.05
N THR A 13 -22.99 -15.91 -1.25
CA THR A 13 -21.70 -15.71 -1.93
C THR A 13 -20.88 -14.59 -1.31
N LEU A 14 -21.50 -13.52 -0.81
CA LEU A 14 -20.80 -12.43 -0.11
C LEU A 14 -20.23 -12.87 1.25
N SER A 15 -20.91 -13.78 1.97
CA SER A 15 -20.36 -14.38 3.20
C SER A 15 -19.19 -15.34 2.96
N SER A 16 -19.11 -15.96 1.77
CA SER A 16 -18.06 -16.92 1.40
C SER A 16 -16.75 -16.26 0.95
N MET A 17 -16.80 -14.99 0.50
CA MET A 17 -15.60 -14.23 0.11
C MET A 17 -14.78 -13.69 1.30
N PHE A 18 -15.27 -13.86 2.54
CA PHE A 18 -14.54 -13.55 3.78
C PHE A 18 -13.90 -14.80 4.39
N VAL A 19 -13.51 -15.79 3.59
CA VAL A 19 -12.39 -16.64 3.99
C VAL A 19 -11.16 -15.73 3.93
N ALA A 20 -10.82 -15.13 5.08
CA ALA A 20 -9.50 -14.59 5.29
C ALA A 20 -8.54 -15.72 4.94
N ALA A 21 -7.90 -15.62 3.78
CA ALA A 21 -6.67 -16.36 3.54
C ALA A 21 -5.80 -16.05 4.76
N GLY A 22 -5.62 -17.04 5.63
CA GLY A 22 -4.67 -16.96 6.72
C GLY A 22 -3.31 -16.86 6.08
N THR A 23 -2.95 -15.67 5.59
CA THR A 23 -1.58 -15.38 5.25
C THR A 23 -0.83 -15.53 6.55
N VAL A 24 0.16 -16.42 6.57
CA VAL A 24 1.18 -16.39 7.62
C VAL A 24 1.71 -14.97 7.58
N GLN A 25 1.30 -14.15 8.54
CA GLN A 25 1.66 -12.75 8.54
C GLN A 25 3.15 -12.68 8.84
N GLN A 26 3.94 -12.51 7.78
CA GLN A 26 5.37 -12.28 7.84
C GLN A 26 5.59 -11.05 8.71
N ARG A 27 6.06 -11.26 9.94
CA ARG A 27 6.31 -10.20 10.91
C ARG A 27 7.79 -10.10 11.18
N ARG A 28 8.30 -8.87 11.18
CA ARG A 28 9.61 -8.50 11.71
C ARG A 28 9.42 -7.46 12.80
N ARG A 29 10.32 -7.42 13.78
CA ARG A 29 10.35 -6.39 14.82
C ARG A 29 11.78 -6.09 15.21
N LEU A 30 11.95 -4.92 15.82
CA LEU A 30 13.19 -4.56 16.48
C LEU A 30 12.99 -4.61 17.99
N VAL A 31 13.92 -5.26 18.68
CA VAL A 31 13.98 -5.27 20.15
C VAL A 31 15.18 -4.42 20.57
N GLY A 32 14.92 -3.26 21.16
CA GLY A 32 15.98 -2.29 21.44
C GLY A 32 15.45 -0.95 21.97
N PRO A 33 16.31 0.09 21.97
CA PRO A 33 16.01 1.37 22.60
C PRO A 33 14.98 2.23 21.86
N GLY A 34 14.61 1.88 20.63
CA GLY A 34 13.70 2.70 19.83
C GLY A 34 13.03 1.93 18.68
N PRO A 35 12.04 2.54 18.02
CA PRO A 35 11.25 1.89 16.97
C PRO A 35 12.05 1.57 15.70
N CYS A 36 13.19 2.24 15.51
CA CYS A 36 14.05 2.14 14.32
C CYS A 36 15.49 1.75 14.69
N SER A 37 15.68 1.13 15.86
CA SER A 37 16.98 0.70 16.36
C SER A 37 16.81 -0.48 17.31
N GLY A 38 17.42 -1.63 16.98
CA GLY A 38 17.34 -2.81 17.83
C GLY A 38 17.83 -4.09 17.17
N ARG A 39 17.83 -5.18 17.96
CA ARG A 39 18.05 -6.54 17.47
C ARG A 39 16.93 -6.92 16.51
N VAL A 40 17.29 -7.53 15.39
CA VAL A 40 16.32 -7.97 14.38
C VAL A 40 15.73 -9.31 14.79
N GLU A 41 14.40 -9.35 14.91
CA GLU A 41 13.67 -10.59 15.12
C GLU A 41 12.62 -10.80 14.03
N VAL A 42 12.49 -12.05 13.58
CA VAL A 42 11.65 -12.43 12.44
C VAL A 42 10.76 -13.59 12.82
N LEU A 43 9.48 -13.49 12.44
CA LEU A 43 8.49 -14.55 12.57
C LEU A 43 8.52 -15.41 11.31
N HIS A 44 9.08 -16.61 11.42
CA HIS A 44 9.15 -17.59 10.35
C HIS A 44 8.54 -18.91 10.82
N LEU A 45 7.66 -19.52 10.01
CA LEU A 45 6.93 -20.76 10.35
C LEU A 45 6.22 -20.72 11.73
N GLY A 46 5.70 -19.55 12.10
CA GLY A 46 4.98 -19.35 13.36
C GLY A 46 5.86 -19.19 14.60
N GLN A 47 7.20 -19.16 14.43
CA GLN A 47 8.16 -18.99 15.52
C GLN A 47 8.96 -17.70 15.33
N TRP A 48 9.11 -16.94 16.42
CA TRP A 48 10.05 -15.83 16.45
C TRP A 48 11.46 -16.38 16.60
N GLY A 49 12.40 -15.76 15.90
CA GLY A 49 13.81 -16.02 16.03
C GLY A 49 14.64 -14.79 15.67
N THR A 50 15.90 -14.82 16.08
CA THR A 50 16.87 -13.77 15.81
C THR A 50 17.54 -13.99 14.46
N VAL A 51 18.37 -13.05 14.03
CA VAL A 51 19.13 -13.15 12.78
C VAL A 51 20.62 -13.25 13.12
N CYS A 52 21.34 -14.17 12.50
CA CYS A 52 22.79 -14.29 12.68
C CYS A 52 23.57 -13.21 11.92
N ASP A 53 24.72 -12.79 12.47
CA ASP A 53 25.54 -11.71 11.94
C ASP A 53 26.64 -12.13 10.92
N ASP A 54 26.86 -13.42 10.71
CA ASP A 54 27.89 -13.98 9.80
C ASP A 54 27.89 -13.35 8.39
N THR A 55 26.69 -13.13 7.84
CA THR A 55 26.48 -12.50 6.52
C THR A 55 25.87 -11.12 6.60
N TRP A 56 25.70 -10.60 7.82
CA TRP A 56 24.98 -9.37 8.08
C TRP A 56 25.78 -8.14 7.69
N ASP A 57 25.14 -7.28 6.89
CA ASP A 57 25.76 -6.08 6.35
C ASP A 57 24.73 -4.96 6.19
N LEU A 58 25.21 -3.80 5.73
CA LEU A 58 24.38 -2.62 5.58
C LEU A 58 23.26 -2.80 4.52
N GLU A 59 23.45 -3.68 3.55
CA GLU A 59 22.43 -3.97 2.53
C GLU A 59 21.27 -4.77 3.14
N HIS A 60 21.57 -5.75 4.00
CA HIS A 60 20.54 -6.45 4.78
C HIS A 60 19.83 -5.52 5.77
N ALA A 61 20.58 -4.66 6.46
CA ALA A 61 20.00 -3.65 7.36
C ALA A 61 19.08 -2.68 6.59
N GLN A 62 19.42 -2.32 5.35
CA GLN A 62 18.61 -1.45 4.50
C GLN A 62 17.25 -2.07 4.16
N VAL A 63 17.20 -3.38 3.91
CA VAL A 63 15.94 -4.11 3.71
C VAL A 63 15.07 -3.99 4.97
N VAL A 64 15.63 -4.27 6.16
CA VAL A 64 14.90 -4.15 7.43
C VAL A 64 14.38 -2.73 7.68
N CYS A 65 15.22 -1.72 7.50
CA CYS A 65 14.83 -0.33 7.70
C CYS A 65 13.73 0.12 6.73
N HIS A 66 13.80 -0.30 5.47
CA HIS A 66 12.76 -0.01 4.48
C HIS A 66 11.44 -0.71 4.84
N GLU A 67 11.52 -1.97 5.21
CA GLU A 67 10.39 -2.81 5.60
C GLU A 67 9.65 -2.35 6.85
N LEU A 68 10.35 -1.70 7.77
CA LEU A 68 9.78 -1.13 8.99
C LEU A 68 9.33 0.33 8.81
N GLY A 69 9.54 0.92 7.62
CA GLY A 69 9.22 2.33 7.38
C GLY A 69 10.14 3.30 8.14
N CYS A 70 11.33 2.84 8.52
CA CYS A 70 12.34 3.57 9.29
C CYS A 70 13.35 4.31 8.40
N GLY A 71 13.10 4.41 7.10
CA GLY A 71 13.98 5.12 6.16
C GLY A 71 15.24 4.33 5.80
N ARG A 72 16.39 5.01 5.84
CA ARG A 72 17.69 4.44 5.43
C ARG A 72 18.40 3.77 6.61
N ALA A 73 19.09 2.66 6.39
CA ALA A 73 19.99 2.08 7.36
C ALA A 73 21.23 2.97 7.58
N VAL A 74 21.60 3.17 8.83
CA VAL A 74 22.86 3.84 9.23
C VAL A 74 23.90 2.85 9.72
N ALA A 75 23.47 1.74 10.34
CA ALA A 75 24.36 0.70 10.81
C ALA A 75 23.74 -0.69 10.69
N ALA A 76 24.60 -1.65 10.31
CA ALA A 76 24.40 -3.08 10.54
C ALA A 76 25.28 -3.44 11.74
N LEU A 77 24.65 -3.87 12.83
CA LEU A 77 25.30 -4.13 14.10
C LEU A 77 25.39 -5.63 14.36
N ASN A 78 26.53 -6.06 14.87
CA ASN A 78 26.90 -7.45 15.08
C ASN A 78 27.14 -7.70 16.58
N TRP A 79 27.48 -8.93 16.94
CA TRP A 79 27.90 -9.34 18.29
C TRP A 79 26.88 -9.02 19.38
N ALA A 80 25.58 -9.23 19.08
CA ALA A 80 24.49 -8.99 20.01
C ALA A 80 24.52 -7.58 20.63
N HIS A 81 24.81 -6.55 19.82
CA HIS A 81 24.92 -5.16 20.27
C HIS A 81 23.70 -4.68 21.09
N PHE A 82 22.49 -5.13 20.75
CA PHE A 82 21.26 -4.83 21.49
C PHE A 82 20.87 -5.90 22.51
N GLY A 83 21.83 -6.72 22.92
CA GLY A 83 21.65 -7.89 23.75
C GLY A 83 21.26 -9.13 22.94
N LYS A 84 21.45 -10.28 23.58
CA LYS A 84 21.10 -11.60 23.09
C LYS A 84 19.58 -11.76 23.06
N GLY A 85 19.07 -12.40 22.01
CA GLY A 85 17.73 -12.98 22.01
C GLY A 85 17.76 -14.40 22.52
N ASP A 86 16.66 -15.10 22.27
CA ASP A 86 16.44 -16.48 22.67
C ASP A 86 15.72 -17.24 21.54
N GLY A 87 15.85 -18.57 21.53
CA GLY A 87 15.07 -19.45 20.66
C GLY A 87 15.77 -19.73 19.32
N ALA A 88 15.02 -19.59 18.22
CA ALA A 88 15.54 -19.90 16.89
C ALA A 88 16.48 -18.79 16.40
N ILE A 89 17.49 -19.18 15.61
CA ILE A 89 18.40 -18.26 14.93
C ILE A 89 18.25 -18.49 13.43
N TRP A 90 17.91 -17.43 12.70
CA TRP A 90 17.72 -17.43 11.26
C TRP A 90 18.98 -16.97 10.54
N ILE A 91 19.25 -17.57 9.39
CA ILE A 91 20.34 -17.18 8.50
C ILE A 91 19.72 -16.57 7.24
N LEU A 92 20.23 -15.43 6.79
CA LEU A 92 19.71 -14.75 5.60
C LEU A 92 20.59 -15.01 4.38
N GLU A 93 19.94 -15.20 3.24
CA GLU A 93 20.60 -15.34 1.94
C GLU A 93 21.27 -14.03 1.50
N ALA A 94 22.50 -14.13 0.99
CA ALA A 94 23.22 -13.00 0.38
C ALA A 94 22.47 -12.36 -0.80
N GLN A 95 21.51 -13.06 -1.42
CA GLN A 95 20.71 -12.51 -2.53
C GLN A 95 19.58 -11.57 -2.05
N CYS A 96 19.32 -11.50 -0.74
CA CYS A 96 18.35 -10.56 -0.16
C CYS A 96 18.73 -9.09 -0.40
N ARG A 97 20.02 -8.84 -0.63
CA ARG A 97 20.66 -7.55 -0.91
C ARG A 97 20.02 -6.69 -2.01
N LYS A 98 19.35 -7.27 -3.00
CA LYS A 98 19.00 -6.59 -4.27
C LYS A 98 17.56 -6.67 -4.75
N SER A 99 16.59 -7.05 -3.91
CA SER A 99 15.21 -7.22 -4.38
C SER A 99 14.17 -6.67 -3.42
N ASN A 100 12.99 -6.32 -3.96
CA ASN A 100 11.75 -6.02 -3.21
C ASN A 100 11.22 -7.24 -2.42
N LYS A 101 12.07 -8.21 -2.07
CA LYS A 101 11.70 -9.42 -1.34
C LYS A 101 11.63 -9.11 0.14
N SER A 102 10.71 -9.79 0.82
CA SER A 102 10.58 -9.70 2.26
C SER A 102 11.78 -10.36 2.93
N LEU A 103 12.24 -9.84 4.07
CA LEU A 103 13.29 -10.47 4.88
C LEU A 103 13.00 -11.95 5.18
N VAL A 104 11.73 -12.30 5.32
CA VAL A 104 11.27 -13.66 5.59
C VAL A 104 11.44 -14.59 4.38
N ASP A 105 11.38 -14.05 3.16
CA ASP A 105 11.61 -14.81 1.92
C ASP A 105 13.10 -15.10 1.70
N CYS A 106 13.97 -14.49 2.50
CA CYS A 106 15.41 -14.63 2.45
C CYS A 106 15.96 -15.57 3.53
N ILE A 107 15.10 -16.14 4.38
CA ILE A 107 15.54 -17.05 5.44
C ILE A 107 15.95 -18.40 4.84
N TYR A 108 17.17 -18.82 5.15
CA TYR A 108 17.71 -20.12 4.78
C TYR A 108 17.42 -21.15 5.88
N THR A 109 16.68 -22.20 5.54
CA THR A 109 16.46 -23.36 6.41
C THR A 109 16.53 -24.64 5.59
N PRO A 110 17.46 -25.58 5.88
CA PRO A 110 18.50 -25.57 6.92
C PRO A 110 19.74 -24.72 6.54
N PRO A 111 20.59 -24.29 7.50
CA PRO A 111 21.83 -23.56 7.26
C PRO A 111 22.74 -24.19 6.18
N PRO A 112 23.40 -23.39 5.33
CA PRO A 112 24.38 -23.92 4.39
C PRO A 112 25.64 -24.44 5.13
N PRO A 113 26.39 -25.40 4.54
CA PRO A 113 27.64 -25.89 5.12
C PRO A 113 28.61 -24.73 5.38
N GLY A 114 29.10 -24.61 6.62
CA GLY A 114 30.01 -23.53 7.04
C GLY A 114 29.38 -22.45 7.92
N HIS A 115 28.05 -22.36 8.01
CA HIS A 115 27.34 -21.44 8.93
C HIS A 115 26.77 -22.18 10.16
N ILE A 116 27.53 -23.16 10.65
CA ILE A 116 26.99 -24.26 11.48
C ILE A 116 26.82 -23.88 12.96
N ASN A 117 27.28 -22.72 13.42
CA ASN A 117 27.34 -22.45 14.86
C ASN A 117 26.92 -21.02 15.27
N CYS A 118 25.99 -20.38 14.56
CA CYS A 118 25.45 -19.12 15.06
C CYS A 118 24.86 -19.31 16.46
N LYS A 119 25.30 -18.48 17.40
CA LYS A 119 24.74 -18.39 18.75
C LYS A 119 24.12 -17.02 18.97
N HIS A 120 23.42 -16.84 20.08
CA HIS A 120 22.84 -15.54 20.40
C HIS A 120 23.87 -14.45 20.67
N GLU A 121 25.15 -14.79 20.88
CA GLU A 121 26.27 -13.83 20.83
C GLU A 121 26.40 -13.15 19.47
N GLU A 122 25.92 -13.76 18.40
CA GLU A 122 26.02 -13.32 16.99
C GLU A 122 24.68 -12.76 16.49
N ASP A 123 23.78 -12.38 17.41
CA ASP A 123 22.50 -11.79 17.03
C ASP A 123 22.70 -10.40 16.40
N ALA A 124 22.20 -10.25 15.18
CA ALA A 124 22.29 -9.06 14.38
C ALA A 124 21.29 -7.96 14.82
N GLY A 125 21.71 -6.72 14.65
CA GLY A 125 20.93 -5.52 14.92
C GLY A 125 21.00 -4.50 13.79
N VAL A 126 20.10 -3.53 13.83
CA VAL A 126 20.09 -2.36 12.94
C VAL A 126 19.99 -1.07 13.72
N GLU A 127 20.54 -0.03 13.12
CA GLU A 127 20.08 1.34 13.33
C GLU A 127 19.68 1.94 11.99
N CYS A 128 18.51 2.58 11.97
CA CYS A 128 18.02 3.34 10.85
C CYS A 128 18.01 4.84 11.19
N VAL A 129 18.01 5.71 10.18
CA VAL A 129 17.77 7.14 10.39
C VAL A 129 16.32 7.26 10.90
N GLN A 130 16.09 7.59 12.18
CA GLN A 130 14.77 8.10 12.55
C GLN A 130 14.52 9.31 11.66
N GLY A 131 13.64 9.16 10.67
CA GLY A 131 13.31 10.24 9.77
C GLY A 131 12.68 11.37 10.57
N SER A 132 13.48 12.32 11.05
CA SER A 132 13.01 13.69 11.15
C SER A 132 12.77 14.13 9.71
N THR A 133 11.50 14.02 9.30
CA THR A 133 10.94 14.62 8.08
C THR A 133 11.60 14.18 6.77
N GLU A 134 11.20 13.03 6.24
CA GLU A 134 10.71 13.03 4.86
C GLU A 134 9.19 13.17 4.93
N GLY A 135 8.76 14.40 5.21
CA GLY A 135 7.42 14.89 4.92
C GLY A 135 7.21 15.02 3.42
N GLY A 136 7.51 13.97 2.65
CA GLY A 136 6.75 13.71 1.45
C GLY A 136 5.34 13.50 1.95
N SER A 137 4.50 14.52 1.84
CA SER A 137 3.11 14.45 2.27
C SER A 137 2.50 13.24 1.59
N VAL A 138 2.41 12.11 2.31
CA VAL A 138 1.63 10.97 1.86
C VAL A 138 0.21 11.47 1.93
N VAL A 139 -0.24 12.11 0.85
CA VAL A 139 -1.63 12.48 0.69
C VAL A 139 -2.38 11.17 0.86
N PRO A 140 -3.12 10.98 1.97
CA PRO A 140 -3.81 9.73 2.17
C PRO A 140 -4.64 9.42 0.93
N ARG A 141 -4.69 8.14 0.55
CA ARG A 141 -5.40 7.71 -0.68
C ARG A 141 -6.83 8.25 -0.74
N TRP A 142 -7.48 8.47 0.40
CA TRP A 142 -8.80 9.10 0.48
C TRP A 142 -8.81 10.58 0.07
N LEU A 143 -7.76 11.38 0.34
CA LEU A 143 -7.67 12.77 -0.12
C LEU A 143 -7.54 12.83 -1.65
N VAL A 144 -6.72 11.95 -2.23
CA VAL A 144 -6.60 11.85 -3.70
C VAL A 144 -7.94 11.44 -4.30
N ALA A 145 -8.63 10.47 -3.70
CA ALA A 145 -9.97 10.08 -4.12
C ALA A 145 -10.99 11.22 -4.02
N LEU A 146 -10.98 12.01 -2.92
CA LEU A 146 -11.85 13.18 -2.76
C LEU A 146 -11.59 14.26 -3.81
N LEU A 147 -10.32 14.54 -4.10
CA LEU A 147 -9.95 15.51 -5.14
C LEU A 147 -10.41 15.04 -6.52
N VAL A 148 -10.23 13.76 -6.86
CA VAL A 148 -10.73 13.18 -8.12
C VAL A 148 -12.25 13.27 -8.19
N MET A 149 -12.96 12.93 -7.12
CA MET A 149 -14.42 13.02 -7.06
C MET A 149 -14.91 14.47 -7.23
N LEU A 150 -14.25 15.44 -6.58
CA LEU A 150 -14.56 16.86 -6.73
C LEU A 150 -14.39 17.32 -8.19
N VAL A 151 -13.28 16.95 -8.84
CA VAL A 151 -13.03 17.30 -10.25
C VAL A 151 -14.09 16.70 -11.17
N LEU A 152 -14.49 15.44 -10.94
CA LEU A 152 -15.56 14.80 -11.71
C LEU A 152 -16.91 15.50 -11.53
N VAL A 153 -17.27 15.87 -10.30
CA VAL A 153 -18.50 16.62 -10.01
C VAL A 153 -18.48 17.98 -10.73
N MET A 154 -17.36 18.70 -10.67
CA MET A 154 -17.22 20.00 -11.34
C MET A 154 -17.30 19.86 -12.87
N ALA A 155 -16.75 18.80 -13.45
CA ALA A 155 -16.86 18.52 -14.89
C ALA A 155 -18.30 18.20 -15.31
N VAL A 156 -19.04 17.42 -14.52
CA VAL A 156 -20.46 17.08 -14.79
C VAL A 156 -21.35 18.31 -14.64
N LEU A 157 -21.16 19.12 -13.60
CA LEU A 157 -21.91 20.36 -13.40
C LEU A 157 -21.57 21.40 -14.49
N GLY A 158 -20.30 21.50 -14.87
CA GLY A 158 -19.83 22.39 -15.94
C GLY A 158 -20.41 22.02 -17.31
N THR A 159 -20.34 20.74 -17.68
CA THR A 159 -20.94 20.23 -18.93
C THR A 159 -22.46 20.38 -18.94
N SER A 160 -23.13 20.15 -17.82
CA SER A 160 -24.58 20.39 -17.67
C SER A 160 -24.95 21.87 -17.85
N CYS A 161 -24.15 22.79 -17.32
CA CYS A 161 -24.35 24.23 -17.50
C CYS A 161 -24.13 24.67 -18.95
N LEU A 162 -23.09 24.15 -19.62
CA LEU A 162 -22.84 24.39 -21.04
C LEU A 162 -23.96 23.81 -21.91
N PHE A 163 -24.43 22.61 -21.59
CA PHE A 163 -25.57 21.97 -22.27
C PHE A 163 -26.85 22.79 -22.09
N TYR A 164 -27.14 23.26 -20.88
CA TYR A 164 -28.30 24.12 -20.60
C TYR A 164 -28.21 25.48 -21.31
N ARG A 165 -27.02 26.11 -21.35
CA ARG A 165 -26.80 27.34 -22.13
C ARG A 165 -27.01 27.10 -23.61
N ARG A 166 -26.47 26.02 -24.17
CA ARG A 166 -26.64 25.65 -25.58
C ARG A 166 -28.09 25.32 -25.92
N TYR A 167 -28.78 24.60 -25.02
CA TYR A 167 -30.21 24.31 -25.12
C TYR A 167 -31.05 25.59 -25.11
N LYS A 168 -30.78 26.53 -24.19
CA LYS A 168 -31.50 27.81 -24.12
C LYS A 168 -31.22 28.69 -25.34
N ILE A 169 -29.99 28.71 -25.85
CA ILE A 169 -29.66 29.40 -27.13
C ILE A 169 -30.42 28.77 -28.29
N HIS A 170 -30.49 27.44 -28.37
CA HIS A 170 -31.25 26.75 -29.41
C HIS A 170 -32.75 27.03 -29.31
N GLN A 171 -33.32 27.08 -28.10
CA GLN A 171 -34.72 27.47 -27.88
C GLN A 171 -34.97 28.93 -28.29
N LEU A 172 -34.08 29.86 -27.94
CA LEU A 172 -34.18 31.27 -28.37
C LEU A 172 -34.05 31.44 -29.89
N GLN A 173 -33.21 30.64 -30.55
CA GLN A 173 -33.09 30.62 -32.00
C GLN A 173 -34.27 29.91 -32.68
N SER A 174 -34.87 28.91 -32.04
CA SER A 174 -36.09 28.23 -32.52
C SER A 174 -37.30 29.16 -32.43
N GLY A 175 -37.49 29.84 -31.29
CA GLY A 175 -38.56 30.83 -31.12
C GLY A 175 -38.37 32.08 -31.99
N ARG A 176 -37.13 32.54 -32.22
CA ARG A 176 -36.84 33.62 -33.18
C ARG A 176 -37.22 33.22 -34.62
N ARG A 177 -36.92 31.97 -35.02
CA ARG A 177 -37.33 31.43 -36.34
C ARG A 177 -38.84 31.23 -36.46
N GLU A 178 -39.55 30.86 -35.38
CA GLU A 178 -41.01 30.79 -35.36
C GLU A 178 -41.66 32.19 -35.46
N CYS A 179 -41.11 33.20 -34.79
CA CYS A 179 -41.55 34.59 -34.97
C CYS A 179 -41.25 35.13 -36.37
N GLU A 180 -40.09 34.82 -36.95
CA GLU A 180 -39.73 35.22 -38.32
C GLU A 180 -40.57 34.48 -39.38
N ALA A 181 -40.91 33.20 -39.15
CA ALA A 181 -41.79 32.42 -40.03
C ALA A 181 -43.26 32.91 -39.97
N ASN A 182 -43.73 33.40 -38.82
CA ASN A 182 -45.07 33.96 -38.67
C ASN A 182 -45.21 35.41 -39.15
N VAL A 183 -44.13 36.07 -39.58
CA VAL A 183 -44.18 37.39 -40.23
C VAL A 183 -44.38 37.29 -41.76
N TYR A 184 -44.24 36.10 -42.36
CA TYR A 184 -44.32 35.91 -43.82
C TYR A 184 -45.63 35.31 -44.35
N VAL A 185 -46.69 35.23 -43.54
CA VAL A 185 -48.00 34.71 -43.98
C VAL A 185 -49.15 35.61 -43.49
N ASP A 186 -49.25 36.83 -44.01
CA ASP A 186 -50.53 37.57 -44.06
C ASP A 186 -50.50 38.68 -45.13
N MET A 187 -50.35 38.31 -46.41
CA MET A 187 -50.65 39.20 -47.55
C MET A 187 -51.07 38.37 -48.77
N THR A 188 -52.29 37.81 -48.77
CA THR A 188 -53.11 37.58 -49.99
C THR A 188 -54.48 37.02 -49.59
N VAL A 189 -55.42 37.89 -49.23
CA VAL A 189 -56.85 37.66 -49.48
C VAL A 189 -57.45 39.00 -49.93
N GLN A 190 -57.60 39.16 -51.23
CA GLN A 190 -58.63 39.99 -51.84
C GLN A 190 -58.96 39.44 -53.22
#